data_AF-A0A8J5K055-F1
#
_entry.id   AF-A0A8J5K055-F1
#
_cell.length_a   1.000
_cell.length_b   1.000
_cell.length_c   1.000
_cell.angle_alpha   90.00
_cell.angle_beta   90.00
_cell.angle_gamma   90.00
#
_symmetry.space_group_name_H-M   'P 1'
#
loop_
_entity.id
_entity.type
_entity.pdbx_description
1 polymer ?
#
loop_
_entity_poly.entity_id
_entity_poly.type
_entity_poly.pdbx_seq_one_letter_code
_entity_poly.pdbx_strand_id
1 'polypeptide(L)'
;MSRLLRDQINTVREVAVFWTEYVNSHRGAPQWRSPVTHLSWVQLYMLDVLLLLCVVLFVLCITLPRIITFIFGKIFRGKEDKRKKE
;
A
#
# COMPACT_ATOMS: atom_id res chain seq x y z
N MET A 1 35.62 -6.58 -28.59
CA MET A 1 34.86 -6.10 -27.43
C MET A 1 35.76 -5.32 -26.48
N SER A 2 36.28 -4.15 -26.89
CA SER A 2 37.25 -3.36 -26.08
C SER A 2 37.68 -2.03 -26.74
N ARG A 3 36.80 -1.38 -27.53
CA ARG A 3 37.12 -0.06 -28.15
C ARG A 3 36.23 1.07 -27.65
N LEU A 4 34.98 0.80 -27.32
CA LEU A 4 34.01 1.80 -26.84
C LEU A 4 34.34 2.36 -25.44
N LEU A 5 35.13 1.65 -24.63
CA LEU A 5 35.56 2.10 -23.30
C LEU A 5 36.79 3.03 -23.35
N ARG A 6 37.42 3.21 -24.51
CA ARG A 6 38.66 3.98 -24.65
C ARG A 6 38.42 5.46 -25.02
N ASP A 7 37.21 5.82 -25.43
CA ASP A 7 36.86 7.21 -25.77
C ASP A 7 36.39 8.03 -24.55
N GLN A 8 36.31 7.41 -23.37
CA GLN A 8 36.02 8.09 -22.11
C GLN A 8 37.31 8.43 -21.35
N ILE A 9 38.35 8.92 -22.02
CA ILE A 9 39.54 9.49 -21.34
C ILE A 9 39.18 10.90 -20.87
N ASN A 10 38.20 10.98 -19.97
CA ASN A 10 38.25 11.93 -18.88
C ASN A 10 38.83 11.12 -17.73
N THR A 11 39.90 11.63 -17.11
CA THR A 11 40.54 10.93 -16.00
C THR A 11 39.45 10.62 -14.96
N VAL A 12 39.41 9.42 -14.36
CA VAL A 12 38.38 9.05 -13.36
C VAL A 12 38.27 10.12 -12.25
N ARG A 13 39.39 10.80 -11.96
CA ARG A 13 39.47 11.98 -11.10
C ARG A 13 38.62 13.15 -11.60
N GLU A 14 38.71 13.51 -12.88
CA GLU A 14 37.97 14.64 -13.47
C GLU A 14 36.47 14.34 -13.52
N VAL A 15 36.07 13.10 -13.77
CA VAL A 15 34.66 12.68 -13.68
C VAL A 15 34.14 12.81 -12.26
N ALA A 16 34.91 12.38 -11.26
CA ALA A 16 34.54 12.55 -9.85
C ALA A 16 34.42 14.03 -9.47
N VAL A 17 35.38 14.88 -9.89
CA VAL A 17 35.34 16.33 -9.68
C VAL A 17 34.11 16.94 -10.36
N PHE A 18 33.84 16.60 -11.61
CA PHE A 18 32.66 17.03 -12.35
C PHE A 18 31.38 16.66 -11.61
N TRP A 19 31.23 15.41 -11.14
CA TRP A 19 30.04 15.01 -10.36
C TRP A 19 29.94 15.73 -9.02
N THR A 20 31.05 15.97 -8.32
CA THR A 20 31.02 16.73 -7.06
C THR A 20 30.63 18.19 -7.28
N GLU A 21 31.14 18.82 -8.34
CA GLU A 21 30.81 20.19 -8.69
C GLU A 21 29.39 20.31 -9.25
N TYR A 22 28.95 19.32 -10.02
CA TYR A 22 27.59 19.21 -10.52
C TYR A 22 26.58 19.06 -9.37
N VAL A 23 26.85 18.20 -8.38
CA VAL A 23 26.00 18.01 -7.19
C VAL A 23 25.98 19.26 -6.31
N ASN A 24 27.13 19.90 -6.11
CA ASN A 24 27.25 21.12 -5.32
C ASN A 24 26.55 22.32 -5.99
N SER A 25 26.71 22.46 -7.31
CA SER A 25 26.11 23.54 -8.10
C SER A 25 24.60 23.35 -8.29
N HIS A 26 24.12 22.11 -8.43
CA HIS A 26 22.69 21.80 -8.59
C HIS A 26 21.97 21.43 -7.28
N ARG A 27 22.57 21.73 -6.11
CA ARG A 27 22.01 21.53 -4.75
C ARG A 27 21.16 20.25 -4.62
N GLY A 28 21.68 19.12 -5.11
CA GLY A 28 21.02 17.82 -5.07
C GLY A 28 19.65 17.83 -5.75
N ALA A 29 19.61 17.44 -7.02
CA ALA A 29 18.42 17.10 -7.82
C ALA A 29 17.09 17.25 -7.04
N PRO A 30 16.36 18.38 -7.17
CA PRO A 30 15.16 18.63 -6.37
C PRO A 30 14.06 17.57 -6.54
N GLN A 31 14.18 16.73 -7.59
CA GLN A 31 13.35 15.54 -7.83
C GLN A 31 13.75 14.28 -7.04
N TRP A 32 14.92 14.25 -6.39
CA TRP A 32 15.40 13.17 -5.49
C TRP A 32 15.22 13.51 -4.01
N ARG A 33 14.71 14.70 -3.68
CA ARG A 33 14.01 14.86 -2.41
C ARG A 33 12.67 14.16 -2.58
N SER A 34 12.59 12.97 -1.98
CA SER A 34 11.33 12.28 -1.79
C SER A 34 10.25 13.31 -1.39
N PRO A 35 9.14 13.45 -2.13
CA PRO A 35 8.10 14.42 -1.85
C PRO A 35 7.30 14.06 -0.58
N VAL A 36 7.89 13.30 0.34
CA VAL A 36 7.32 12.89 1.63
C VAL A 36 6.91 14.09 2.49
N THR A 37 7.54 15.25 2.32
CA THR A 37 7.16 16.47 3.06
C THR A 37 6.01 17.26 2.44
N HIS A 38 5.63 16.97 1.19
CA HIS A 38 4.54 17.66 0.47
C HIS A 38 3.44 16.71 -0.03
N LEU A 39 3.55 15.40 0.25
CA LEU A 39 2.41 14.49 0.14
C LEU A 39 1.48 14.76 1.32
N SER A 40 0.26 15.16 1.03
CA SER A 40 -0.79 15.36 2.02
C SER A 40 -0.86 14.15 2.97
N TRP A 41 -1.13 14.38 4.27
CA TRP A 41 -1.35 13.31 5.26
C TRP A 41 -2.30 12.21 4.75
N VAL A 42 -3.23 12.60 3.87
CA VAL A 42 -4.19 11.77 3.14
C VAL A 42 -3.50 10.74 2.22
N GLN A 43 -2.44 11.13 1.51
CA GLN A 43 -1.70 10.24 0.59
C GLN A 43 -0.70 9.36 1.33
N LEU A 44 -0.17 9.83 2.47
CA LEU A 44 0.68 9.01 3.36
C LEU A 44 -0.13 7.91 4.06
N TYR A 45 -1.37 8.20 4.43
CA TYR A 45 -2.26 7.26 5.11
C TYR A 45 -3.18 6.48 4.16
N MET A 46 -3.11 6.72 2.84
CA MET A 46 -3.99 6.11 1.83
C MET A 46 -5.44 6.03 2.33
N LEU A 47 -6.06 7.19 2.57
CA LEU A 47 -7.41 7.28 3.16
C LEU A 47 -8.43 6.40 2.43
N ASP A 48 -8.24 6.17 1.13
CA ASP A 48 -9.02 5.24 0.32
C ASP A 48 -8.96 3.78 0.86
N VAL A 49 -7.77 3.29 1.20
CA VAL A 49 -7.58 1.95 1.79
C VAL A 49 -8.23 1.85 3.18
N LEU A 50 -8.15 2.92 3.99
CA LEU A 50 -8.84 2.96 5.28
C LEU A 50 -10.35 2.91 5.11
N LEU A 51 -10.88 3.70 4.16
CA LEU A 51 -12.31 3.77 3.88
C LEU A 51 -12.83 2.42 3.35
N LEU A 52 -12.11 1.79 2.42
CA LEU A 52 -12.41 0.43 1.95
C LEU A 52 -12.37 -0.58 3.10
N LEU A 53 -11.37 -0.52 3.97
CA LEU A 53 -11.27 -1.40 5.14
C LEU A 53 -12.46 -1.21 6.09
N CYS A 54 -12.83 0.03 6.41
CA CYS A 54 -14.00 0.33 7.24
C CYS A 54 -15.30 -0.21 6.63
N VAL A 55 -15.49 -0.05 5.31
CA VAL A 55 -16.66 -0.60 4.61
C VAL A 55 -16.69 -2.12 4.69
N VAL A 56 -15.57 -2.80 4.44
CA VAL A 56 -15.48 -4.26 4.53
C VAL A 56 -15.80 -4.75 5.94
N LEU A 57 -15.22 -4.12 6.97
CA LEU A 57 -15.49 -4.47 8.37
C LEU A 57 -16.95 -4.22 8.74
N PHE A 58 -17.55 -3.14 8.26
CA PHE A 58 -18.96 -2.81 8.51
C PHE A 58 -19.89 -3.86 7.88
N VAL A 59 -19.64 -4.22 6.62
CA VAL A 59 -20.39 -5.29 5.93
C VAL A 59 -20.25 -6.61 6.67
N LEU A 60 -19.03 -6.98 7.09
CA LEU A 60 -18.78 -8.21 7.85
C LEU A 60 -19.52 -8.18 9.20
N CYS A 61 -19.47 -7.05 9.91
CA CYS A 61 -20.12 -6.88 11.21
C CYS A 61 -21.65 -6.99 11.12
N ILE A 62 -22.26 -6.60 10.01
CA ILE A 62 -23.71 -6.76 9.79
C ILE A 62 -24.05 -8.19 9.34
N THR A 63 -23.26 -8.77 8.44
CA THR A 63 -23.55 -10.08 7.84
C THR A 63 -23.34 -11.23 8.81
N LEU A 64 -22.29 -11.21 9.64
CA LEU A 64 -22.00 -12.25 10.63
C LEU A 64 -23.16 -12.51 11.61
N PRO A 65 -23.71 -11.52 12.34
CA PRO A 65 -24.82 -11.77 13.26
C PRO A 65 -26.09 -12.18 12.52
N ARG A 66 -26.34 -11.67 11.30
CA ARG A 66 -27.47 -12.11 10.46
C ARG A 66 -27.35 -13.60 10.12
N ILE A 67 -26.17 -14.07 9.75
CA ILE A 67 -25.92 -15.48 9.42
C ILE A 67 -26.04 -16.34 10.68
N ILE A 68 -25.44 -15.92 11.80
CA ILE A 68 -25.51 -16.63 13.08
C ILE A 68 -26.96 -16.76 13.54
N THR A 69 -27.72 -15.67 13.55
CA THR A 69 -29.14 -15.67 13.95
C THR A 69 -29.99 -16.52 13.00
N PHE A 70 -29.72 -16.49 11.71
CA PHE A 70 -30.43 -17.33 10.72
C PHE A 70 -30.16 -18.82 10.94
N ILE A 71 -28.90 -19.20 11.16
CA ILE A 71 -28.50 -20.58 11.43
C ILE A 71 -29.10 -21.05 12.76
N PHE A 72 -28.96 -20.27 13.84
CA PHE A 72 -29.57 -20.60 15.13
C PHE A 72 -31.09 -20.72 15.04
N GLY A 73 -31.77 -19.79 14.34
CA GLY A 73 -33.21 -19.85 14.13
C GLY A 73 -33.66 -21.08 13.35
N LYS A 74 -32.90 -21.50 12.32
CA LYS A 74 -33.19 -22.73 11.56
C LYS A 74 -32.96 -23.99 12.40
N ILE A 75 -31.90 -24.03 13.22
CA ILE A 75 -31.61 -25.14 14.14
C ILE A 75 -32.70 -25.26 15.22
N PHE A 76 -33.13 -24.14 15.80
CA PHE A 76 -34.17 -24.14 16.84
C PHE A 76 -35.54 -24.57 16.29
N ARG A 77 -35.95 -24.03 15.13
CA ARG A 77 -37.18 -24.47 14.44
C ARG A 77 -37.14 -25.94 14.05
N GLY A 78 -35.99 -26.46 13.62
CA GLY A 78 -35.83 -27.87 13.28
C GLY A 78 -35.94 -28.82 14.49
N LYS A 79 -35.58 -28.37 15.69
CA LYS A 79 -35.77 -29.15 16.93
C LYS A 79 -37.23 -29.22 17.36
N GLU A 80 -37.99 -28.15 17.20
CA GLU A 80 -39.40 -28.11 17.61
C GLU A 80 -40.31 -29.00 16.74
N ASP A 81 -40.05 -29.07 15.43
CA ASP A 81 -40.78 -29.97 14.51
C ASP A 81 -40.49 -31.46 14.81
N LYS A 82 -39.26 -31.81 15.23
CA LYS A 82 -38.94 -33.18 15.66
C LYS A 82 -39.64 -33.57 16.97
N ARG A 83 -39.74 -32.64 17.94
CA ARG A 83 -40.40 -32.88 19.23
C ARG A 83 -41.92 -33.06 19.14
N LYS A 84 -42.57 -32.58 18.08
CA LYS A 84 -44.01 -32.79 17.84
C LYS A 84 -44.33 -34.11 17.13
N LYS A 85 -43.32 -34.84 16.65
CA LYS A 85 -43.48 -36.13 15.94
C LYS A 85 -43.18 -37.36 16.80
N GLU A 86 -42.55 -37.19 17.97
CA GLU A 86 -42.51 -38.19 19.05
C GLU A 86 -43.72 -38.02 19.97
#